data_AF-A0A350J575-F1
#
_entry.id   AF-A0A350J575-F1
#
_cell.length_a   1.000
_cell.length_b   1.000
_cell.length_c   1.000
_cell.angle_alpha   90.00
_cell.angle_beta   90.00
_cell.angle_gamma   90.00
#
_symmetry.space_group_name_H-M   'P 1'
#
loop_
_entity.id
_entity.type
_entity.pdbx_description
1 polymer ?
#
loop_
_entity_poly.entity_id
_entity_poly.type
_entity_poly.pdbx_seq_one_letter_code
_entity_poly.pdbx_strand_id
1 'polypeptide(L)'
;YDKPMIYYPISVLMSAGIREILIISTPTDLGRFEELLGDGSQFGIKLEYAVQESPDGLAQAFVIGEKFIGNDTVAMILGDNIFAGHGLRKRLVAAVDNAENGKGATIFGYYVDDPERFGIVEFDGNGRAVSI
;
A
#
# COMPACT_ATOMS: atom_id res chain seq x y z
N TYR A 1 4.61 -15.22 -13.29
CA TYR A 1 3.54 -15.81 -12.44
C TYR A 1 4.14 -16.81 -11.45
N ASP A 2 5.37 -16.54 -11.04
CA ASP A 2 6.41 -17.45 -10.56
C ASP A 2 7.03 -16.94 -9.25
N LYS A 3 6.38 -15.93 -8.66
CA LYS A 3 6.80 -15.24 -7.46
C LYS A 3 5.62 -15.09 -6.50
N PRO A 4 5.84 -15.13 -5.18
CA PRO A 4 4.79 -14.95 -4.19
C PRO A 4 3.98 -13.67 -4.41
N MET A 5 2.69 -13.70 -4.07
CA MET A 5 1.76 -12.58 -4.32
C MET A 5 2.21 -11.27 -3.67
N ILE A 6 2.81 -11.34 -2.48
CA ILE A 6 3.30 -10.15 -1.74
C ILE A 6 4.43 -9.40 -2.47
N TYR A 7 5.13 -10.04 -3.42
CA TYR A 7 6.21 -9.38 -4.16
C TYR A 7 5.69 -8.27 -5.07
N TYR A 8 4.45 -8.38 -5.55
CA TYR A 8 3.85 -7.38 -6.44
C TYR A 8 3.60 -6.05 -5.70
N PRO A 9 2.88 -5.99 -4.58
CA PRO A 9 2.69 -4.73 -3.85
C PRO A 9 3.99 -4.15 -3.28
N ILE A 10 4.93 -4.98 -2.81
CA ILE A 10 6.25 -4.49 -2.37
C ILE A 10 6.98 -3.78 -3.53
N SER A 11 6.95 -4.37 -4.73
CA SER A 11 7.57 -3.74 -5.90
C SER A 11 6.94 -2.39 -6.29
N VAL A 12 5.65 -2.20 -6.00
CA VAL A 12 4.94 -0.93 -6.22
C VAL A 12 5.44 0.14 -5.25
N LEU A 13 5.53 -0.18 -3.95
CA LEU A 13 6.08 0.72 -2.94
C LEU A 13 7.54 1.09 -3.27
N MET A 14 8.37 0.11 -3.61
CA MET A 14 9.76 0.33 -4.02
C MET A 14 9.85 1.21 -5.28
N SER A 15 8.94 1.03 -6.24
CA SER A 15 8.90 1.86 -7.46
C SER A 15 8.51 3.31 -7.18
N ALA A 16 7.73 3.54 -6.11
CA ALA A 16 7.42 4.88 -5.60
C ALA A 16 8.61 5.51 -4.84
N GLY A 17 9.64 4.73 -4.52
CA GLY A 17 10.82 5.17 -3.76
C GLY A 17 10.77 4.84 -2.27
N ILE A 18 9.74 4.15 -1.79
CA ILE A 18 9.55 3.81 -0.38
C ILE A 18 10.47 2.64 0.00
N ARG A 19 11.20 2.80 1.12
CA ARG A 19 12.25 1.85 1.56
C ARG A 19 12.03 1.28 2.95
N GLU A 20 11.17 1.88 3.76
CA GLU A 20 10.75 1.34 5.06
C GLU A 20 9.31 0.88 4.90
N ILE A 21 9.05 -0.41 5.14
CA ILE A 21 7.74 -1.02 4.90
C ILE A 21 7.36 -1.89 6.10
N LEU A 22 6.17 -1.64 6.64
CA LEU A 22 5.54 -2.49 7.64
C LEU A 22 4.64 -3.51 6.95
N ILE A 23 4.87 -4.79 7.21
CA ILE A 23 4.02 -5.90 6.77
C ILE A 23 3.09 -6.28 7.93
N ILE A 24 1.79 -6.12 7.71
CA ILE A 24 0.75 -6.50 8.65
C ILE A 24 0.11 -7.81 8.17
N SER A 25 0.06 -8.82 9.02
CA SER A 25 -0.55 -10.11 8.69
C SER A 25 -1.19 -10.78 9.91
N THR A 26 -1.85 -11.92 9.68
CA THR A 26 -2.45 -12.72 10.75
C THR A 26 -1.35 -13.32 11.64
N PRO A 27 -1.66 -13.67 12.91
CA PRO A 27 -0.69 -14.34 13.79
C PRO A 27 -0.13 -15.63 13.19
N THR A 28 -0.92 -16.33 12.38
CA THR A 28 -0.55 -17.61 11.77
C THR A 28 0.35 -17.47 10.54
N ASP A 29 0.25 -16.36 9.80
CA ASP A 29 0.99 -16.19 8.54
C ASP A 29 2.19 -15.25 8.66
N LEU A 30 2.26 -14.41 9.70
CA LEU A 30 3.34 -13.43 9.86
C LEU A 30 4.73 -14.08 9.82
N GLY A 31 4.92 -15.21 10.53
CA GLY A 31 6.18 -15.94 10.51
C GLY A 31 6.58 -16.45 9.11
N ARG A 32 5.62 -16.79 8.25
CA ARG A 32 5.90 -17.21 6.86
C ARG A 32 6.38 -16.03 6.01
N PHE A 33 5.85 -14.82 6.26
CA PHE A 33 6.33 -13.61 5.60
C PHE A 33 7.75 -13.26 6.06
N GLU A 34 8.03 -13.38 7.36
CA GLU A 34 9.39 -13.18 7.91
C GLU A 34 10.39 -14.18 7.32
N GLU A 35 10.06 -15.47 7.25
CA GLU A 35 10.91 -16.50 6.62
C GLU A 35 11.16 -16.21 5.13
N LEU A 36 10.16 -15.72 4.41
CA LEU A 36 10.23 -15.45 2.97
C LEU A 36 11.04 -14.19 2.64
N LEU A 37 10.86 -13.13 3.42
CA LEU A 37 11.33 -11.78 3.07
C LEU A 37 12.50 -11.31 3.93
N GLY A 38 12.67 -11.87 5.13
CA GLY A 38 13.67 -11.47 6.10
C GLY A 38 13.51 -10.02 6.53
N ASP A 39 14.60 -9.33 6.84
CA ASP A 39 14.60 -7.90 7.16
C ASP A 39 14.49 -6.99 5.92
N GLY A 40 14.41 -7.57 4.72
CA GLY A 40 14.39 -6.84 3.45
C GLY A 40 15.76 -6.39 2.92
N SER A 41 16.85 -6.63 3.65
CA SER A 41 18.20 -6.18 3.27
C SER A 41 18.63 -6.69 1.90
N GLN A 42 18.23 -7.92 1.54
CA GLN A 42 18.45 -8.51 0.21
C GLN A 42 17.85 -7.70 -0.95
N PHE A 43 16.84 -6.86 -0.69
CA PHE A 43 16.19 -5.99 -1.66
C PHE A 43 16.58 -4.51 -1.50
N GLY A 44 17.47 -4.18 -0.56
CA GLY A 44 17.83 -2.80 -0.23
C GLY A 44 16.67 -2.00 0.36
N ILE A 45 15.84 -2.64 1.18
CA ILE A 45 14.75 -2.04 1.96
C ILE A 45 14.83 -2.52 3.41
N LYS A 46 14.05 -1.91 4.30
CA LYS A 46 13.86 -2.32 5.68
C LYS A 46 12.41 -2.78 5.85
N LEU A 47 12.24 -4.02 6.29
CA LEU A 47 10.94 -4.62 6.58
C LEU A 47 10.75 -4.73 8.10
N GLU A 48 9.59 -4.26 8.56
CA GLU A 48 9.08 -4.52 9.91
C GLU A 48 7.78 -5.32 9.82
N TYR A 49 7.41 -5.98 10.90
CA TYR A 49 6.32 -6.94 10.94
C TYR A 49 5.39 -6.66 12.11
N ALA A 50 4.08 -6.69 11.88
CA ALA A 50 3.09 -6.54 12.93
C ALA A 50 1.91 -7.50 12.74
N VAL A 51 1.36 -7.96 13.86
CA VAL A 51 0.22 -8.87 13.88
C VAL A 51 -1.09 -8.07 13.81
N GLN A 52 -2.02 -8.56 12.99
CA GLN A 52 -3.43 -8.20 13.01
C GLN A 52 -4.22 -9.40 13.56
N GLU A 53 -4.72 -9.27 14.79
CA GLU A 53 -5.44 -10.36 15.48
C GLU A 53 -6.77 -10.74 14.80
N SER A 54 -7.46 -9.76 14.22
CA SER A 54 -8.75 -9.92 13.54
C SER A 54 -8.88 -8.94 12.37
N PRO A 55 -9.52 -9.31 11.25
CA PRO A 55 -9.70 -8.42 10.09
C PRO A 55 -10.85 -7.43 10.32
N ASP A 56 -10.63 -6.42 11.19
CA ASP A 56 -11.68 -5.47 11.59
C ASP A 56 -11.82 -4.26 10.62
N GLY A 57 -11.20 -4.36 9.44
CA GLY A 57 -11.26 -3.36 8.37
C GLY A 57 -9.91 -2.72 8.06
N LEU A 58 -9.81 -2.09 6.88
CA LEU A 58 -8.54 -1.56 6.34
C LEU A 58 -7.96 -0.42 7.19
N ALA A 59 -8.81 0.39 7.80
CA ALA A 59 -8.37 1.51 8.64
C ALA A 59 -7.57 1.04 9.88
N GLN A 60 -7.76 -0.21 10.31
CA GLN A 60 -7.01 -0.81 11.42
C GLN A 60 -5.50 -0.86 11.15
N ALA A 61 -5.08 -0.88 9.87
CA ALA A 61 -3.67 -0.84 9.51
C ALA A 61 -2.95 0.41 10.05
N PHE A 62 -3.63 1.57 10.09
CA PHE A 62 -3.06 2.80 10.63
C PHE A 62 -2.98 2.80 12.17
N VAL A 63 -3.85 2.04 12.83
CA VAL A 63 -3.79 1.86 14.30
C VAL A 63 -2.65 0.91 14.66
N ILE A 64 -2.56 -0.23 13.97
CA ILE A 64 -1.48 -1.21 14.19
C ILE A 64 -0.12 -0.58 13.86
N GLY A 65 -0.05 0.17 12.77
CA GLY A 65 1.16 0.83 12.29
C GLY A 65 1.45 2.18 12.93
N GLU A 66 0.68 2.67 13.91
CA GLU A 66 0.79 4.02 14.47
C GLU A 66 2.24 4.37 14.85
N LYS A 67 2.91 3.48 15.58
CA LYS A 67 4.30 3.69 16.03
C LYS A 67 5.32 3.65 14.90
N PHE A 68 5.06 2.82 13.88
CA PHE A 68 5.91 2.69 12.70
C PHE A 68 5.80 3.95 11.83
N ILE A 69 4.58 4.48 11.66
CA ILE A 69 4.31 5.69 10.88
C ILE A 69 4.86 6.93 11.60
N GLY A 70 4.68 7.04 12.92
CA GLY A 70 5.13 8.19 13.70
C GLY A 70 4.53 9.50 13.18
N ASN A 71 5.40 10.43 12.78
CA ASN A 71 4.98 11.74 12.22
C ASN A 71 5.17 11.81 10.69
N ASP A 72 5.54 10.71 10.06
CA ASP A 72 5.82 10.67 8.62
C ASP A 72 4.54 10.49 7.79
N THR A 73 4.65 10.76 6.50
CA THR A 73 3.60 10.43 5.54
C THR A 73 3.63 8.93 5.23
N VAL A 74 2.48 8.36 4.88
CA VAL A 74 2.34 6.90 4.70
C VAL A 74 1.61 6.57 3.39
N ALA A 75 2.04 5.47 2.75
CA ALA A 75 1.32 4.83 1.67
C ALA A 75 0.83 3.44 2.11
N MET A 76 -0.40 3.09 1.77
CA MET A 76 -0.99 1.77 2.04
C MET A 76 -1.34 1.09 0.72
N ILE A 77 -1.00 -0.20 0.61
CA ILE A 77 -1.35 -1.07 -0.51
C ILE A 77 -1.79 -2.43 0.04
N LEU A 78 -2.82 -3.03 -0.56
CA LEU A 78 -3.27 -4.36 -0.17
C LEU A 78 -2.31 -5.44 -0.67
N GLY A 79 -2.07 -6.45 0.16
CA GLY A 79 -1.09 -7.52 -0.11
C GLY A 79 -1.39 -8.39 -1.33
N ASP A 80 -2.62 -8.33 -1.83
CA ASP A 80 -3.13 -9.11 -2.97
C ASP A 80 -3.25 -8.29 -4.27
N ASN A 81 -2.93 -6.99 -4.22
CA ASN A 81 -3.10 -6.11 -5.36
C ASN A 81 -1.90 -6.19 -6.33
N ILE A 82 -2.21 -6.34 -7.62
CA ILE A 82 -1.22 -6.41 -8.69
C ILE A 82 -1.42 -5.20 -9.62
N PHE A 83 -0.44 -4.31 -9.65
CA PHE A 83 -0.44 -3.15 -10.54
C PHE A 83 0.67 -3.26 -11.59
N ALA A 84 0.32 -3.05 -12.86
CA ALA A 84 1.27 -2.97 -13.96
C ALA A 84 0.75 -1.99 -15.01
N GLY A 85 1.65 -1.25 -15.65
CA GLY A 85 1.26 -0.36 -16.73
C GLY A 85 2.29 0.73 -17.04
N HIS A 86 2.24 1.24 -18.26
CA HIS A 86 3.09 2.34 -18.68
C HIS A 86 2.78 3.61 -17.86
N GLY A 87 3.81 4.30 -17.39
CA GLY A 87 3.66 5.53 -16.62
C GLY A 87 3.24 5.36 -15.15
N LEU A 88 3.00 4.13 -14.67
CA LEU A 88 2.63 3.88 -13.26
C LEU A 88 3.63 4.51 -12.29
N ARG A 89 4.93 4.27 -12.49
CA ARG A 89 6.00 4.86 -11.66
C ARG A 89 5.88 6.38 -11.53
N LYS A 90 5.62 7.09 -12.63
CA LYS A 90 5.48 8.56 -12.61
C LYS A 90 4.32 9.00 -11.73
N ARG A 91 3.20 8.25 -11.76
CA ARG A 91 2.02 8.54 -10.93
C ARG A 91 2.28 8.24 -9.45
N LEU A 92 2.97 7.14 -9.15
CA LEU A 92 3.34 6.78 -7.78
C LEU A 92 4.26 7.84 -7.16
N VAL A 93 5.31 8.26 -7.87
CA VAL A 93 6.22 9.32 -7.41
C VAL A 93 5.48 10.64 -7.19
N ALA A 94 4.52 11.00 -8.06
CA ALA A 94 3.71 12.20 -7.86
C ALA A 94 2.80 12.10 -6.62
N ALA A 95 2.28 10.92 -6.29
CA ALA A 95 1.48 10.72 -5.08
C ALA A 95 2.32 10.85 -3.81
N VAL A 96 3.56 10.34 -3.82
CA VAL A 96 4.53 10.56 -2.73
C VAL A 96 4.83 12.04 -2.56
N ASP A 97 5.15 12.76 -3.65
CA ASP A 97 5.38 14.22 -3.61
C ASP A 97 4.18 14.98 -3.04
N ASN A 98 2.96 14.59 -3.41
CA ASN A 98 1.76 15.21 -2.86
C ASN A 98 1.63 15.00 -1.34
N ALA A 99 1.90 13.79 -0.85
CA ALA A 99 1.84 13.49 0.57
C ALA A 99 2.90 14.29 1.35
N GLU A 100 4.16 14.26 0.89
CA GLU A 100 5.29 14.94 1.54
C GLU A 100 5.12 16.47 1.57
N ASN A 101 4.47 17.05 0.56
CA ASN A 101 4.21 18.49 0.49
C ASN A 101 2.85 18.89 1.12
N GLY A 102 2.21 18.01 1.89
CA GLY A 102 0.98 18.34 2.63
C GLY A 102 -0.24 18.61 1.75
N LYS A 103 -0.29 18.05 0.53
CA LYS A 103 -1.41 18.21 -0.41
C LYS A 103 -2.55 17.21 -0.15
N GLY A 104 -2.60 16.61 1.04
CA GLY A 104 -3.64 15.68 1.47
C GLY A 104 -3.40 14.24 1.00
N ALA A 105 -4.49 13.48 0.80
CA ALA A 105 -4.43 12.08 0.41
C ALA A 105 -4.58 11.90 -1.11
N THR A 106 -3.88 10.90 -1.66
CA THR A 106 -4.03 10.47 -3.06
C THR A 106 -4.57 9.04 -3.10
N ILE A 107 -5.63 8.82 -3.86
CA ILE A 107 -6.21 7.50 -4.12
C ILE A 107 -6.16 7.20 -5.63
N PHE A 108 -6.10 5.92 -5.98
CA PHE A 108 -6.06 5.47 -7.38
C PHE A 108 -7.36 4.73 -7.71
N GLY A 109 -8.21 5.37 -8.50
CA GLY A 109 -9.38 4.72 -9.10
C GLY A 109 -8.98 3.90 -10.34
N TYR A 110 -9.69 2.81 -10.58
CA TYR A 110 -9.56 2.00 -11.79
C TYR A 110 -10.94 1.70 -12.37
N TYR A 111 -11.08 1.78 -13.69
CA TYR A 111 -12.32 1.43 -14.37
C TYR A 111 -12.52 -0.08 -14.32
N VAL A 112 -13.65 -0.52 -13.77
CA VAL A 112 -14.06 -1.93 -13.67
C VAL A 112 -15.44 -2.09 -14.28
N ASP A 113 -15.71 -3.27 -14.82
CA ASP A 113 -17.02 -3.58 -15.42
C ASP A 113 -18.15 -3.71 -14.38
N ASP A 114 -17.79 -4.07 -13.14
CA ASP A 114 -18.73 -4.29 -12.03
C ASP A 114 -18.33 -3.46 -10.79
N PRO A 115 -18.69 -2.16 -10.76
CA PRO A 115 -18.25 -1.23 -9.73
C PRO A 115 -18.89 -1.47 -8.36
N GLU A 116 -20.08 -2.08 -8.28
CA GLU A 116 -20.84 -2.29 -7.04
C GLU A 116 -20.14 -3.21 -6.03
N ARG A 117 -19.11 -3.94 -6.47
CA ARG A 117 -18.29 -4.83 -5.63
C ARG A 117 -17.16 -4.12 -4.89
N PHE A 118 -16.97 -2.82 -5.12
CA PHE A 118 -15.86 -2.03 -4.61
C PHE A 118 -16.34 -0.71 -4.00
N GLY A 119 -15.43 0.02 -3.34
CA GLY A 119 -15.66 1.43 -2.99
C GLY A 119 -15.71 2.27 -4.26
N ILE A 120 -16.86 2.89 -4.54
CA ILE A 120 -17.05 3.70 -5.74
C ILE A 120 -16.68 5.13 -5.41
N VAL A 121 -15.68 5.66 -6.11
CA VAL A 121 -15.25 7.05 -5.94
C VAL A 121 -15.80 7.89 -7.09
N GLU A 122 -16.55 8.93 -6.76
CA GLU A 122 -16.98 9.94 -7.73
C GLU A 122 -15.97 11.09 -7.78
N PHE A 123 -15.67 11.58 -8.98
CA PHE A 123 -14.76 12.71 -9.18
C PHE A 123 -15.48 13.89 -9.84
N ASP A 124 -15.13 15.11 -9.43
CA ASP A 124 -15.53 16.32 -10.14
C ASP A 124 -14.75 16.51 -11.46
N GLY A 125 -15.12 17.54 -12.23
CA GLY A 125 -14.46 17.88 -13.50
C GLY A 125 -12.97 18.27 -13.38
N ASN A 126 -12.46 18.47 -12.15
CA ASN A 126 -11.05 18.75 -11.86
C ASN A 126 -10.31 17.52 -11.29
N GLY A 127 -10.97 16.37 -11.20
CA GLY A 127 -10.39 15.14 -10.66
C GLY A 127 -10.30 15.10 -9.13
N ARG A 128 -11.06 15.93 -8.40
CA ARG A 128 -11.17 15.81 -6.95
C ARG A 128 -12.27 14.82 -6.59
N ALA A 129 -12.00 13.92 -5.65
CA ALA A 129 -13.01 13.02 -5.13
C ALA A 129 -14.11 13.82 -4.42
N VAL A 130 -15.37 13.64 -4.84
CA VAL A 130 -16.55 14.31 -4.26
C VAL A 130 -17.38 13.39 -3.38
N SER A 131 -17.32 12.07 -3.61
CA SER A 131 -17.95 11.05 -2.78
C SER A 131 -17.15 9.73 -2.82
N ILE A 132 -17.26 8.92 -1.76
CA ILE A 132 -16.71 7.55 -1.60
C ILE A 132 -17.70 6.67 -0.85
#